data_AF-A0A7C8YV63-F1
#
_entry.id   AF-A0A7C8YV63-F1
#
_cell.length_a   1.000
_cell.length_b   1.000
_cell.length_c   1.000
_cell.angle_alpha   90.00
_cell.angle_beta   90.00
_cell.angle_gamma   90.00
#
_symmetry.space_group_name_H-M   'P 1'
#
loop_
_entity.id
_entity.type
_entity.pdbx_description
1 polymer ?
#
loop_
_entity_poly.entity_id
_entity_poly.type
_entity_poly.pdbx_seq_one_letter_code
_entity_poly.pdbx_strand_id
1 'polypeptide(L)'
;EEFLRSANAVGGTCCATAWIQEGKLFVSNVGDCRAVISRGGVAEALTNDHTPAKPDEKMRIEAQGGYVDCCNGVWRIQGSLAVSRAIGNQHLKQWVTAEPDTKIINIQPDCEFLILASDGLWDKVCNQEAIDIVRPFCSATVDKPEIARACRKLVELSISRGSSDDTSVMIVRLVHFVN
;
A
#
# COMPACT_ATOMS: atom_id res chain seq x y z
N GLU A 1 -8.90 -26.72 -1.84
CA GLU A 1 -9.56 -26.15 -0.64
C GLU A 1 -9.16 -26.83 0.68
N GLU A 2 -8.77 -28.10 0.67
CA GLU A 2 -8.46 -28.87 1.90
C GLU A 2 -7.14 -28.47 2.59
N PHE A 3 -6.14 -28.00 1.85
CA PHE A 3 -4.84 -27.56 2.38
C PHE A 3 -4.93 -26.32 3.29
N LEU A 4 -5.88 -25.42 3.03
CA LEU A 4 -6.08 -24.23 3.86
C LEU A 4 -6.86 -24.52 5.15
N ARG A 5 -7.57 -25.66 5.22
CA ARG A 5 -8.33 -26.05 6.42
C ARG A 5 -7.51 -26.83 7.43
N SER A 6 -6.38 -27.43 7.03
CA SER A 6 -5.55 -28.28 7.90
C SER A 6 -4.49 -27.52 8.69
N ALA A 7 -4.19 -26.27 8.30
CA ALA A 7 -3.36 -25.37 9.10
C ALA A 7 -4.27 -24.40 9.83
N ASN A 8 -4.19 -24.35 11.16
CA ASN A 8 -4.71 -23.22 11.96
C ASN A 8 -3.90 -21.96 11.64
N ALA A 9 -3.95 -21.50 10.39
CA ALA A 9 -3.23 -20.34 9.90
C ALA A 9 -3.97 -19.08 10.37
N VAL A 10 -3.54 -18.57 11.51
CA VAL A 10 -4.07 -17.34 12.11
C VAL A 10 -3.59 -16.09 11.34
N GLY A 11 -2.48 -16.19 10.61
CA GLY A 11 -1.85 -15.07 9.92
C GLY A 11 -2.55 -14.64 8.63
N GLY A 12 -2.20 -13.43 8.19
CA GLY A 12 -2.59 -12.86 6.92
C GLY A 12 -1.56 -11.86 6.43
N THR A 13 -1.82 -11.26 5.27
CA THR A 13 -0.93 -10.29 4.64
C THR A 13 -1.70 -9.25 3.84
N CYS A 14 -1.14 -8.05 3.79
CA CYS A 14 -1.56 -6.97 2.91
C CYS A 14 -0.79 -7.06 1.59
N CYS A 15 -1.37 -6.57 0.51
CA CYS A 15 -0.79 -6.65 -0.81
C CYS A 15 -1.17 -5.44 -1.64
N ALA A 16 -0.17 -4.68 -2.08
CA ALA A 16 -0.31 -3.72 -3.17
C ALA A 16 0.47 -4.24 -4.38
N THR A 17 -0.19 -4.30 -5.53
CA THR A 17 0.38 -4.80 -6.78
C THR A 17 0.35 -3.74 -7.86
N ALA A 18 1.27 -3.85 -8.82
CA ALA A 18 1.28 -3.07 -10.04
C ALA A 18 1.54 -3.99 -11.23
N TRP A 19 0.66 -3.94 -12.23
CA TRP A 19 0.82 -4.63 -13.50
C TRP A 19 0.80 -3.60 -14.63
N ILE A 20 1.83 -3.64 -15.47
CA ILE A 20 1.95 -2.78 -16.64
C ILE A 20 1.74 -3.62 -17.90
N GLN A 21 0.79 -3.21 -18.75
CA GLN A 21 0.54 -3.83 -20.04
C GLN A 21 0.07 -2.75 -21.04
N GLU A 22 0.68 -2.71 -22.23
CA GLU A 22 0.25 -1.86 -23.36
C GLU A 22 0.07 -0.37 -22.98
N GLY A 23 0.99 0.17 -22.17
CA GLY A 23 0.94 1.56 -21.68
C GLY A 23 -0.14 1.83 -20.63
N LYS A 24 -0.80 0.79 -20.11
CA LYS A 24 -1.73 0.87 -18.97
C LYS A 24 -1.06 0.36 -17.70
N LEU A 25 -1.35 1.01 -16.59
CA LEU A 25 -0.95 0.60 -15.25
C LEU A 25 -2.20 0.21 -14.46
N PHE A 26 -2.24 -1.06 -14.05
CA PHE A 26 -3.24 -1.64 -13.17
C PHE A 26 -2.65 -1.71 -11.77
N VAL A 27 -3.27 -1.07 -10.80
CA VAL A 27 -2.84 -1.09 -9.40
C VAL A 27 -3.96 -1.65 -8.54
N SER A 28 -3.66 -2.71 -7.81
CA SER A 28 -4.63 -3.35 -6.91
C SER A 28 -4.11 -3.34 -5.49
N ASN A 29 -4.99 -3.10 -4.51
CA ASN A 29 -4.64 -3.11 -3.10
C ASN A 29 -5.63 -3.94 -2.26
N VAL A 30 -5.09 -4.71 -1.32
CA VAL A 30 -5.81 -5.36 -0.21
C VAL A 30 -5.02 -5.05 1.06
N GLY A 31 -5.62 -4.36 2.03
CA GLY A 31 -4.92 -3.92 3.25
C GLY A 31 -4.43 -2.48 3.19
N ASP A 32 -3.42 -2.16 3.97
CA ASP A 32 -2.88 -0.82 4.25
C ASP A 32 -1.54 -0.52 3.60
N CYS A 33 -1.05 -1.39 2.72
CA CYS A 33 -0.05 -1.00 1.73
C CYS A 33 -0.60 0.12 0.83
N ARG A 34 0.29 0.97 0.31
CA ARG A 34 -0.11 2.07 -0.57
C ARG A 34 0.77 2.19 -1.80
N ALA A 35 0.13 2.53 -2.91
CA ALA A 35 0.76 2.88 -4.18
C ALA A 35 0.55 4.37 -4.46
N VAL A 36 1.64 5.11 -4.68
CA VAL A 36 1.64 6.55 -4.95
C VAL A 36 2.44 6.81 -6.21
N ILE A 37 1.82 7.48 -7.20
CA ILE A 37 2.47 7.87 -8.45
C ILE A 37 2.94 9.32 -8.36
N SER A 38 4.09 9.63 -8.97
CA SER A 38 4.49 11.00 -9.29
C SER A 38 3.95 11.40 -10.66
N ARG A 39 3.16 12.47 -10.71
CA ARG A 39 2.72 13.12 -11.96
C ARG A 39 3.25 14.54 -12.02
N GLY A 40 4.24 14.79 -12.88
CA GLY A 40 4.90 16.10 -12.96
C GLY A 40 5.49 16.58 -11.63
N GLY A 41 5.84 15.66 -10.72
CA GLY A 41 6.29 15.94 -9.36
C GLY A 41 5.21 16.05 -8.30
N VAL A 42 3.94 15.89 -8.65
CA VAL A 42 2.82 15.90 -7.69
C VAL A 42 2.45 14.46 -7.34
N ALA A 43 2.32 14.19 -6.04
CA ALA A 43 1.91 12.88 -5.56
C ALA A 43 0.41 12.65 -5.77
N GLU A 44 0.07 11.52 -6.39
CA GLU A 44 -1.29 11.01 -6.48
C GLU A 44 -1.33 9.59 -5.89
N ALA A 45 -2.17 9.36 -4.88
CA ALA A 45 -2.42 8.01 -4.39
C ALA A 45 -3.28 7.24 -5.41
N LEU A 46 -2.80 6.08 -5.85
CA LEU A 46 -3.55 5.19 -6.75
C LEU A 46 -4.39 4.18 -5.99
N THR A 47 -4.10 3.97 -4.71
CA THR A 47 -4.80 3.04 -3.82
C THR A 47 -5.35 3.77 -2.61
N ASN A 48 -6.34 3.12 -2.00
CA ASN A 48 -6.95 3.51 -0.75
C ASN A 48 -6.62 2.45 0.30
N ASP A 49 -6.09 2.86 1.44
CA ASP A 49 -5.74 1.93 2.52
C ASP A 49 -7.00 1.33 3.15
N HIS A 50 -7.05 0.02 3.35
CA HIS A 50 -8.21 -0.65 3.93
C HIS A 50 -8.10 -0.69 5.45
N THR A 51 -8.52 0.39 6.10
CA THR A 51 -8.53 0.48 7.57
C THR A 51 -9.95 0.37 8.13
N PRO A 52 -10.13 -0.21 9.32
CA PRO A 52 -11.43 -0.27 9.99
C PRO A 52 -12.02 1.10 10.31
N ALA A 53 -11.19 2.15 10.34
CA ALA A 53 -11.61 3.53 10.59
C ALA A 53 -12.39 4.14 9.41
N LYS A 54 -12.25 3.59 8.20
CA LYS A 54 -12.91 4.12 7.02
C LYS A 54 -14.43 3.93 7.10
N PRO A 55 -15.25 4.95 6.81
CA PRO A 55 -16.70 4.86 7.02
C PRO A 55 -17.40 3.71 6.27
N ASP A 56 -17.00 3.48 5.02
CA ASP A 56 -17.53 2.40 4.17
C ASP A 56 -17.13 1.02 4.71
N GLU A 57 -15.86 0.84 5.09
CA GLU A 57 -15.38 -0.41 5.67
C GLU A 57 -16.01 -0.68 7.04
N LYS A 58 -16.07 0.33 7.92
CA LYS A 58 -16.73 0.23 9.22
C LYS A 58 -18.19 -0.20 9.08
N MET A 59 -18.94 0.47 8.20
CA MET A 59 -20.34 0.12 7.94
C MET A 59 -20.48 -1.32 7.44
N ARG A 60 -19.61 -1.75 6.51
CA ARG A 60 -19.60 -3.14 6.00
C ARG A 60 -19.35 -4.17 7.10
N ILE A 61 -18.45 -3.87 8.04
CA ILE A 61 -18.10 -4.75 9.17
C ILE A 61 -19.26 -4.84 10.17
N GLU A 62 -19.82 -3.70 10.58
CA GLU A 62 -20.90 -3.62 11.57
C GLU A 62 -22.21 -4.23 11.04
N ALA A 63 -22.51 -4.06 9.75
CA ALA A 63 -23.66 -4.70 9.10
C ALA A 63 -23.60 -6.24 9.13
N GLN A 64 -22.42 -6.82 9.32
CA GLN A 64 -22.19 -8.26 9.44
C GLN A 64 -22.05 -8.72 10.89
N GLY A 65 -22.51 -7.91 11.85
CA GLY A 65 -22.46 -8.19 13.28
C GLY A 65 -21.06 -8.09 13.88
N GLY A 66 -20.10 -7.51 13.16
CA GLY A 66 -18.79 -7.17 13.71
C GLY A 66 -18.82 -5.87 14.50
N TYR A 67 -17.74 -5.56 15.21
CA TYR A 67 -17.51 -4.23 15.76
C TYR A 67 -16.11 -3.73 15.42
N VAL A 68 -15.99 -2.41 15.40
CA VAL A 68 -14.74 -1.69 15.21
C VAL A 68 -14.46 -0.86 16.44
N ASP A 69 -13.33 -1.11 17.09
CA ASP A 69 -12.93 -0.47 18.35
C ASP A 69 -11.63 0.32 18.17
N CYS A 70 -11.49 1.44 18.89
CA CYS A 70 -10.30 2.30 18.83
C CYS A 70 -9.54 2.24 20.15
N CYS A 71 -8.40 1.57 20.14
CA CYS A 71 -7.53 1.43 21.31
C CYS A 71 -6.19 2.11 21.04
N ASN A 72 -5.81 3.09 21.88
CA ASN A 72 -4.57 3.87 21.74
C ASN A 72 -4.40 4.51 20.34
N GLY A 73 -5.51 4.99 19.76
CA GLY A 73 -5.52 5.63 18.45
C GLY A 73 -5.50 4.68 17.25
N VAL A 74 -5.50 3.36 17.47
CA VAL A 74 -5.54 2.35 16.40
C VAL A 74 -6.90 1.69 16.35
N TRP A 75 -7.54 1.73 15.19
CA TRP A 75 -8.83 1.12 14.94
C TRP A 75 -8.68 -0.36 14.57
N ARG A 76 -9.45 -1.23 15.24
CA ARG A 76 -9.33 -2.68 15.08
C ARG A 76 -10.68 -3.37 14.94
N ILE A 77 -10.73 -4.36 14.06
CA ILE A 77 -11.87 -5.29 13.94
C ILE A 77 -11.84 -6.25 15.12
N GLN A 78 -12.95 -6.37 15.83
CA GLN A 78 -13.07 -7.26 16.99
C GLN A 78 -11.94 -7.03 18.03
N GLY A 79 -11.42 -5.79 18.13
CA GLY A 79 -10.27 -5.44 18.97
C GLY A 79 -8.92 -6.08 18.54
N SER A 80 -8.85 -6.80 17.43
CA SER A 80 -7.69 -7.62 17.05
C SER A 80 -6.91 -7.07 15.86
N LEU A 81 -7.54 -6.94 14.68
CA LEU A 81 -6.85 -6.66 13.41
C LEU A 81 -7.03 -5.21 12.97
N ALA A 82 -5.93 -4.53 12.64
CA ALA A 82 -5.90 -3.10 12.28
C ALA A 82 -6.21 -2.81 10.79
N VAL A 83 -6.45 -3.85 9.99
CA VAL A 83 -6.86 -3.75 8.58
C VAL A 83 -8.23 -4.35 8.36
N SER A 84 -8.99 -3.79 7.43
CA SER A 84 -10.34 -4.28 7.09
C SER A 84 -10.38 -5.26 5.93
N ARG A 85 -9.31 -5.32 5.13
CA ARG A 85 -9.14 -6.29 4.05
C ARG A 85 -7.74 -6.90 4.12
N ALA A 86 -7.63 -8.21 3.91
CA ALA A 86 -6.36 -8.94 3.93
C ALA A 86 -6.50 -10.30 3.24
N ILE A 87 -5.40 -10.79 2.68
CA ILE A 87 -5.27 -12.21 2.28
C ILE A 87 -4.97 -13.02 3.55
N GLY A 88 -5.58 -14.19 3.72
CA GLY A 88 -5.47 -14.96 4.97
C GLY A 88 -6.43 -14.46 6.06
N ASN A 89 -6.04 -14.53 7.34
CA ASN A 89 -6.89 -14.22 8.50
C ASN A 89 -8.21 -15.03 8.50
N GLN A 90 -8.11 -16.36 8.34
CA GLN A 90 -9.27 -17.24 8.17
C GLN A 90 -10.35 -17.05 9.25
N HIS A 91 -9.92 -16.90 10.50
CA HIS A 91 -10.79 -16.72 11.66
C HIS A 91 -11.58 -15.40 11.68
N LEU A 92 -11.19 -14.41 10.86
CA LEU A 92 -11.87 -13.12 10.73
C LEU A 92 -12.56 -12.94 9.38
N LYS A 93 -12.67 -13.97 8.53
CA LYS A 93 -13.21 -13.86 7.17
C LYS A 93 -14.67 -13.42 7.07
N GLN A 94 -15.41 -13.48 8.16
CA GLN A 94 -16.73 -12.85 8.25
C GLN A 94 -16.64 -11.32 8.06
N TRP A 95 -15.57 -10.67 8.51
CA TRP A 95 -15.44 -9.20 8.46
C TRP A 95 -14.27 -8.74 7.57
N VAL A 96 -13.27 -9.60 7.36
CA VAL A 96 -12.05 -9.30 6.61
C VAL A 96 -12.10 -9.95 5.23
N THR A 97 -12.42 -9.16 4.21
CA THR A 97 -12.43 -9.64 2.82
C THR A 97 -11.02 -9.65 2.21
N ALA A 98 -10.81 -10.49 1.19
CA ALA A 98 -9.60 -10.50 0.36
C ALA A 98 -9.82 -9.79 -0.99
N GLU A 99 -10.95 -9.10 -1.15
CA GLU A 99 -11.32 -8.42 -2.39
C GLU A 99 -10.51 -7.11 -2.56
N PRO A 100 -9.72 -6.99 -3.64
CA PRO A 100 -8.93 -5.80 -3.89
C PRO A 100 -9.76 -4.66 -4.48
N ASP A 101 -9.40 -3.44 -4.10
CA ASP A 101 -9.72 -2.27 -4.91
C ASP A 101 -8.69 -2.15 -6.03
N THR A 102 -9.14 -1.97 -7.27
CA THR A 102 -8.27 -1.86 -8.44
C THR A 102 -8.50 -0.54 -9.18
N LYS A 103 -7.42 0.20 -9.43
CA LYS A 103 -7.41 1.41 -10.25
C LYS A 103 -6.60 1.16 -11.52
N ILE A 104 -7.15 1.59 -12.65
CA ILE A 104 -6.51 1.47 -13.96
C ILE A 104 -6.28 2.87 -14.50
N ILE A 105 -5.04 3.18 -14.87
CA ILE A 105 -4.68 4.45 -15.50
C ILE A 105 -3.86 4.22 -16.76
N ASN A 106 -3.95 5.14 -17.70
CA ASN A 106 -2.99 5.20 -18.81
C ASN A 106 -1.70 5.84 -18.28
N ILE A 107 -0.55 5.26 -18.63
CA ILE A 107 0.75 5.86 -18.38
C ILE A 107 0.89 7.01 -19.37
N GLN A 108 1.06 8.20 -18.84
CA GLN A 108 1.21 9.44 -19.60
C GLN A 108 2.66 9.93 -19.48
N PRO A 109 3.13 10.82 -20.37
CA PRO A 109 4.51 11.32 -20.30
C PRO A 109 4.88 12.04 -18.99
N ASP A 110 3.88 12.55 -18.26
CA ASP A 110 4.05 13.17 -16.95
C ASP A 110 4.12 12.17 -15.79
N CYS A 111 3.79 10.89 -16.01
CA CYS A 111 3.99 9.81 -15.04
C CYS A 111 5.48 9.47 -14.90
N GLU A 112 6.15 10.02 -13.88
CA GLU A 112 7.59 9.85 -13.72
C GLU A 112 7.93 8.46 -13.12
N PHE A 113 7.33 8.11 -11.98
CA PHE A 113 7.57 6.86 -11.26
C PHE A 113 6.42 6.51 -10.30
N LEU A 114 6.36 5.26 -9.89
CA LEU A 114 5.44 4.71 -8.88
C LEU A 114 6.23 4.28 -7.65
N ILE A 115 5.74 4.62 -6.46
CA ILE A 115 6.20 4.07 -5.17
C ILE A 115 5.14 3.09 -4.67
N LEU A 116 5.56 1.87 -4.33
CA LEU A 116 4.79 0.88 -3.59
C LEU A 116 5.48 0.65 -2.25
N ALA A 117 4.76 0.79 -1.14
CA ALA A 117 5.35 0.55 0.17
C ALA A 117 4.31 0.08 1.21
N SER A 118 4.82 -0.55 2.28
CA SER A 118 4.04 -0.90 3.47
C SER A 118 3.71 0.34 4.31
N ASP A 119 2.75 0.19 5.22
CA ASP A 119 2.39 1.14 6.27
C ASP A 119 3.58 1.57 7.14
N GLY A 120 4.56 0.68 7.36
CA GLY A 120 5.83 1.03 8.00
C GLY A 120 6.53 2.28 7.42
N LEU A 121 6.29 2.61 6.13
CA LEU A 121 6.63 3.91 5.54
C LEU A 121 5.51 4.94 5.71
N TRP A 122 4.31 4.61 5.24
CA TRP A 122 3.21 5.56 5.04
C TRP A 122 2.61 6.13 6.32
N ASP A 123 2.84 5.47 7.46
CA ASP A 123 2.48 5.98 8.79
C ASP A 123 3.37 7.15 9.24
N LYS A 124 4.58 7.27 8.68
CA LYS A 124 5.57 8.27 9.09
C LYS A 124 5.92 9.27 8.01
N VAL A 125 5.66 8.96 6.74
CA VAL A 125 6.05 9.77 5.58
C VAL A 125 4.83 10.03 4.72
N CYS A 126 4.56 11.31 4.44
CA CYS A 126 3.41 11.68 3.62
C CYS A 126 3.71 11.46 2.12
N ASN A 127 2.65 11.31 1.32
CA ASN A 127 2.77 10.99 -0.10
C ASN A 127 3.66 11.97 -0.87
N GLN A 128 3.45 13.29 -0.68
CA GLN A 128 4.21 14.31 -1.41
C GLN A 128 5.68 14.32 -1.02
N GLU A 129 5.99 14.20 0.27
CA GLU A 129 7.36 14.14 0.74
C GLU A 129 8.11 12.93 0.18
N ALA A 130 7.46 11.76 0.10
CA ALA A 130 8.06 10.59 -0.50
C ALA A 130 8.40 10.81 -1.99
N ILE A 131 7.49 11.45 -2.73
CA ILE A 131 7.74 11.85 -4.13
C ILE A 131 8.92 12.82 -4.23
N ASP A 132 8.95 13.87 -3.40
CA ASP A 132 10.01 14.88 -3.42
C ASP A 132 11.39 14.29 -3.10
N ILE A 133 11.45 13.30 -2.21
CA ILE A 133 12.69 12.58 -1.87
C ILE A 133 13.16 11.71 -3.04
N VAL A 134 12.24 11.01 -3.72
CA VAL A 134 12.58 10.04 -4.77
C VAL A 134 12.87 10.72 -6.11
N ARG A 135 12.18 11.82 -6.43
CA ARG A 135 12.22 12.47 -7.74
C ARG A 135 13.62 12.81 -8.24
N PRO A 136 14.56 13.34 -7.42
CA PRO A 136 15.93 13.59 -7.85
C PRO A 136 16.69 12.33 -8.31
N PHE A 137 16.29 11.15 -7.85
CA PHE A 137 16.92 9.86 -8.18
C PHE A 137 16.29 9.16 -9.40
N CYS A 138 15.20 9.70 -9.94
CA CYS A 138 14.44 9.09 -11.04
C CYS A 138 14.59 9.80 -12.38
N SER A 139 15.58 10.70 -12.53
CA SER A 139 15.87 11.34 -13.82
C SER A 139 16.31 10.32 -14.88
N ALA A 140 16.02 10.61 -16.16
CA ALA A 140 16.23 9.72 -17.31
C ALA A 140 17.69 9.24 -17.48
N THR A 141 18.65 9.96 -16.90
CA THR A 141 20.08 9.68 -17.00
C THR A 141 20.64 8.88 -15.81
N VAL A 142 19.79 8.43 -14.89
CA VAL A 142 20.21 7.87 -13.60
C VAL A 142 20.27 6.34 -13.62
N ASP A 143 21.36 5.77 -13.12
CA ASP A 143 21.59 4.33 -13.03
C ASP A 143 20.76 3.67 -11.90
N LYS A 144 20.53 2.35 -12.01
CA LYS A 144 19.81 1.55 -10.99
C LYS A 144 20.29 1.71 -9.54
N PRO A 145 21.60 1.88 -9.23
CA PRO A 145 22.08 2.05 -7.85
C PRO A 145 21.50 3.27 -7.13
N GLU A 146 21.15 4.32 -7.85
CA GLU A 146 20.57 5.55 -7.27
C GLU A 146 19.11 5.35 -6.85
N ILE A 147 18.34 4.50 -7.55
CA ILE A 147 16.97 4.15 -7.13
C ILE A 147 17.02 3.37 -5.80
N ALA A 148 17.96 2.43 -5.66
CA ALA A 148 18.14 1.70 -4.40
C ALA A 148 18.51 2.64 -3.24
N ARG A 149 19.24 3.72 -3.52
CA ARG A 149 19.54 4.77 -2.54
C ARG A 149 18.30 5.56 -2.14
N ALA A 150 17.40 5.85 -3.09
CA ALA A 150 16.12 6.49 -2.81
C ALA A 150 15.22 5.62 -1.90
N CYS A 151 15.13 4.31 -2.17
CA CYS A 151 14.44 3.36 -1.27
C CYS A 151 15.02 3.40 0.15
N ARG A 152 16.35 3.33 0.29
CA ARG A 152 17.01 3.40 1.61
C ARG A 152 16.72 4.69 2.34
N LYS A 153 16.76 5.84 1.65
CA LYS A 153 16.41 7.13 2.26
C LYS A 153 15.00 7.16 2.83
N LEU A 154 14.02 6.58 2.13
CA LEU A 154 12.64 6.50 2.62
C LEU A 154 12.52 5.62 3.87
N VAL A 155 13.20 4.46 3.88
CA VAL A 155 13.25 3.58 5.05
C VAL A 155 13.95 4.24 6.24
N GLU A 156 15.10 4.87 6.02
CA GLU A 156 15.83 5.60 7.07
C GLU A 156 15.00 6.76 7.64
N LEU A 157 14.25 7.45 6.78
CA LEU A 157 13.35 8.53 7.21
C LEU A 157 12.22 7.99 8.09
N SER A 158 11.56 6.89 7.73
CA SER A 158 10.50 6.30 8.57
C SER A 158 11.04 5.87 9.94
N ILE A 159 12.21 5.22 9.97
CA ILE A 159 12.90 4.82 11.20
C ILE A 159 13.26 6.04 12.05
N SER A 160 13.82 7.09 11.44
CA SER A 160 14.20 8.33 12.16
C SER A 160 13.00 9.04 12.80
N ARG A 161 11.79 8.79 12.29
CA ARG A 161 10.51 9.28 12.81
C ARG A 161 9.83 8.30 13.78
N GLY A 162 10.58 7.30 14.25
CA GLY A 162 10.11 6.34 15.22
C GLY A 162 9.19 5.27 14.63
N SER A 163 9.31 4.93 13.34
CA SER A 163 8.75 3.67 12.85
C SER A 163 9.46 2.51 13.56
N SER A 164 8.68 1.65 14.19
CA SER A 164 9.15 0.40 14.80
C SER A 164 8.69 -0.83 14.00
N ASP A 165 8.16 -0.61 12.80
CA ASP A 165 7.54 -1.63 11.97
C ASP A 165 8.40 -1.97 10.75
N ASP A 166 8.13 -3.13 10.16
CA ASP A 166 8.80 -3.58 8.95
C ASP A 166 8.49 -2.66 7.78
N THR A 167 9.51 -1.97 7.28
CA THR A 167 9.37 -1.02 6.18
C THR A 167 9.87 -1.61 4.87
N SER A 168 8.97 -1.81 3.92
CA SER A 168 9.29 -2.25 2.55
C SER A 168 8.96 -1.16 1.54
N VAL A 169 9.88 -0.86 0.62
CA VAL A 169 9.72 0.19 -0.40
C VAL A 169 10.21 -0.29 -1.76
N MET A 170 9.38 -0.16 -2.78
CA MET A 170 9.70 -0.44 -4.18
C MET A 170 9.39 0.79 -5.04
N ILE A 171 10.33 1.15 -5.92
CA ILE A 171 10.19 2.26 -6.85
C ILE A 171 10.25 1.71 -8.28
N VAL A 172 9.25 2.06 -9.10
CA VAL A 172 9.14 1.65 -10.50
C VAL A 172 9.16 2.90 -11.38
N ARG A 173 10.19 3.06 -12.22
CA ARG A 173 10.25 4.15 -13.20
C ARG A 173 9.25 3.90 -14.33
N LEU A 174 8.34 4.85 -14.55
CA LEU A 174 7.26 4.70 -15.53
C LEU A 174 7.63 5.27 -16.91
N VAL A 175 8.67 6.10 -17.00
CA VAL A 175 9.17 6.69 -18.26
C VAL A 175 9.51 5.68 -19.35
N HIS A 176 9.77 4.42 -19.00
CA HIS A 176 10.07 3.34 -19.96
C HIS A 176 8.83 2.66 -20.54
N PHE A 177 7.64 3.03 -20.05
CA PHE A 177 6.36 2.39 -20.37
C PHE A 177 5.34 3.37 -20.95
N VAL A 178 5.80 4.57 -21.33
CA VAL A 178 5.02 5.53 -22.12
C VAL A 178 4.95 4.98 -23.54
N ASN A 179 3.74 4.82 -24.08
CA ASN A 179 3.53 4.44 -25.49
C ASN A 179 3.93 5.58 -26.43
#